data_AF-A0A2T2QYD5-F1
#
_entry.id   AF-A0A2T2QYD5-F1
#
_cell.length_a   1.000
_cell.length_b   1.000
_cell.length_c   1.000
_cell.angle_alpha   90.00
_cell.angle_beta   90.00
_cell.angle_gamma   90.00
#
_symmetry.space_group_name_H-M   'P 1'
#
loop_
_entity.id
_entity.type
_entity.pdbx_description
1 polymer ?
#
loop_
_entity_poly.entity_id
_entity_poly.type
_entity_poly.pdbx_seq_one_letter_code
_entity_poly.pdbx_strand_id
1 'polypeptide(L)'
;MILSIFPSLSEYVYLGFLDKVEPVFVSIAGVFCIALIAYGIHRSARYLFGERLNDSTWQRRNTTLVTATYRMPIEFFFGPAMEELLFRGIFIVWFDSLNTWSVWPVGIIASLIYAFMVADSRILDPRLKEFVKHQSPGGTQTELQFSEEDYNLYWIALKHQTLVALGETAILGMTSFVLGVYFQTLWVPFLLHMWWNGARRHFLSLYTPNLSKKAFFLFWDKVKRGALTDFVCMKR
;
A
#
# COMPACT_ATOMS: atom_id res chain seq x y z
N MET A 1 44.90 15.42 -42.40
CA MET A 1 43.75 14.53 -42.18
C MET A 1 43.91 13.78 -40.84
N ILE A 2 44.00 14.50 -39.71
CA ILE A 2 44.25 13.92 -38.37
C ILE A 2 43.30 14.50 -37.30
N LEU A 3 42.51 15.54 -37.60
CA LEU A 3 41.65 16.23 -36.62
C LEU A 3 40.24 15.65 -36.46
N SER A 4 39.92 14.50 -37.06
CA SER A 4 38.59 13.86 -36.95
C SER A 4 38.55 12.66 -36.00
N ILE A 5 39.57 12.47 -35.15
CA ILE A 5 39.69 11.28 -34.29
C ILE A 5 39.18 11.53 -32.87
N PHE A 6 39.03 12.80 -32.46
CA PHE A 6 38.52 13.14 -31.13
C PHE A 6 37.07 13.58 -31.22
N PRO A 7 36.13 12.83 -30.61
CA PRO A 7 34.78 13.30 -30.40
C PRO A 7 34.81 14.69 -29.77
N SER A 8 33.90 15.56 -30.18
CA SER A 8 33.82 16.88 -29.55
C SER A 8 33.51 16.71 -28.06
N LEU A 9 33.87 17.71 -27.24
CA LEU A 9 33.54 17.70 -25.80
C LEU A 9 32.03 17.47 -25.56
N SER A 10 31.17 17.92 -26.48
CA SER A 10 29.73 17.65 -26.44
C SER A 10 29.38 16.18 -26.67
N GLU A 11 30.10 15.46 -27.53
CA GLU A 11 29.90 14.02 -27.73
C GLU A 11 30.36 13.20 -26.51
N TYR A 12 31.48 13.56 -25.87
CA TYR A 12 31.91 12.90 -24.63
C TYR A 12 30.93 13.11 -23.48
N VAL A 13 30.38 14.32 -23.34
CA VAL A 13 29.35 14.63 -22.35
C VAL A 13 28.06 13.86 -22.66
N TYR A 14 27.69 13.75 -23.93
CA TYR A 14 26.48 13.04 -24.37
C TYR A 14 26.59 11.52 -24.17
N LEU A 15 27.72 10.92 -24.55
CA LEU A 15 27.99 9.49 -24.35
C LEU A 15 28.05 9.13 -22.86
N GLY A 16 28.76 9.92 -22.05
CA GLY A 16 28.81 9.72 -20.61
C GLY A 16 27.48 9.93 -19.88
N PHE A 17 26.57 10.71 -20.45
CA PHE A 17 25.20 10.86 -19.97
C PHE A 17 24.32 9.66 -20.37
N LEU A 18 24.39 9.21 -21.62
CA LEU A 18 23.63 8.05 -22.10
C LEU A 18 23.99 6.76 -21.34
N ASP A 19 25.27 6.54 -21.06
CA ASP A 19 25.75 5.35 -20.34
C ASP A 19 25.14 5.22 -18.92
N LYS A 20 24.74 6.34 -18.32
CA LYS A 20 24.12 6.37 -16.99
C LYS A 20 22.60 6.29 -17.03
N VAL A 21 22.00 6.87 -18.07
CA VAL A 21 20.56 7.05 -18.18
C VAL A 21 19.88 5.84 -18.86
N GLU A 22 20.57 5.17 -19.78
CA GLU A 22 20.05 3.97 -20.46
C GLU A 22 19.67 2.84 -19.49
N PRO A 23 20.50 2.47 -18.48
CA PRO A 23 20.13 1.44 -17.50
C PRO A 23 18.86 1.77 -16.71
N VAL A 24 18.66 3.06 -16.38
CA VAL A 24 17.47 3.53 -15.69
C VAL A 24 16.24 3.37 -16.58
N PHE A 25 16.32 3.76 -17.86
CA PHE A 25 15.22 3.59 -18.82
C PHE A 25 14.86 2.13 -19.05
N VAL A 26 15.86 1.24 -19.17
CA VAL A 26 15.62 -0.21 -19.28
C VAL A 26 14.90 -0.72 -18.03
N SER A 27 15.27 -0.26 -16.84
CA SER A 27 14.58 -0.63 -15.60
C SER A 27 13.13 -0.11 -15.56
N ILE A 28 12.88 1.13 -15.99
CA ILE A 28 11.54 1.71 -16.10
C ILE A 28 10.68 0.91 -17.06
N ALA A 29 11.20 0.62 -18.26
CA ALA A 29 10.49 -0.17 -19.26
C ALA A 29 10.16 -1.59 -18.74
N GLY A 30 11.11 -2.23 -18.05
CA GLY A 30 10.90 -3.54 -17.45
C GLY A 30 9.78 -3.56 -16.41
N VAL A 31 9.81 -2.62 -15.47
CA VAL A 31 8.77 -2.49 -14.42
C VAL A 31 7.41 -2.11 -15.04
N PHE A 32 7.40 -1.25 -16.05
CA PHE A 32 6.17 -0.89 -16.78
C PHE A 32 5.56 -2.08 -17.52
N CYS A 33 6.38 -2.91 -18.18
CA CYS A 33 5.91 -4.16 -18.79
C CYS A 33 5.29 -5.11 -17.77
N ILE A 34 5.88 -5.25 -16.58
CA ILE A 34 5.30 -6.05 -15.49
C ILE A 34 3.94 -5.49 -15.07
N ALA A 35 3.81 -4.16 -14.93
CA ALA A 35 2.54 -3.52 -14.63
C ALA A 35 1.48 -3.84 -15.70
N LEU A 36 1.82 -3.71 -16.98
CA LEU A 36 0.89 -4.04 -18.08
C LEU A 36 0.47 -5.51 -18.08
N ILE A 37 1.41 -6.44 -17.87
CA ILE A 37 1.10 -7.88 -17.79
C ILE A 37 0.17 -8.16 -16.60
N ALA A 38 0.50 -7.63 -15.41
CA ALA A 38 -0.31 -7.82 -14.22
C ALA A 38 -1.73 -7.23 -14.37
N TYR A 39 -1.84 -6.06 -15.00
CA TYR A 39 -3.11 -5.45 -15.36
C TYR A 39 -3.89 -6.30 -16.37
N GLY A 40 -3.22 -6.83 -17.41
CA GLY A 40 -3.81 -7.73 -18.39
C GLY A 40 -4.36 -9.01 -17.76
N ILE A 41 -3.62 -9.64 -16.83
CA ILE A 41 -4.08 -10.80 -16.06
C ILE A 41 -5.32 -10.44 -15.25
N HIS A 42 -5.28 -9.34 -14.51
CA HIS A 42 -6.41 -8.88 -13.71
C HIS A 42 -7.66 -8.62 -14.56
N ARG A 43 -7.49 -7.95 -15.70
CA ARG A 43 -8.58 -7.63 -16.63
C ARG A 43 -9.17 -8.91 -17.22
N SER A 44 -8.33 -9.87 -17.58
CA SER A 44 -8.74 -11.19 -18.08
C SER A 44 -9.50 -11.96 -17.01
N ALA A 45 -9.04 -11.96 -15.75
CA ALA A 45 -9.76 -12.59 -14.65
C ALA A 45 -11.14 -11.95 -14.41
N ARG A 46 -11.26 -10.62 -14.48
CA ARG A 46 -12.56 -9.94 -14.42
C ARG A 46 -13.50 -10.38 -15.53
N TYR A 47 -12.98 -10.50 -16.74
CA TYR A 47 -13.75 -10.94 -17.89
C TYR A 47 -14.21 -12.40 -17.75
N LEU A 48 -13.30 -13.30 -17.36
CA LEU A 48 -13.57 -14.75 -17.25
C LEU A 48 -14.52 -15.10 -16.10
N PHE A 49 -14.38 -14.43 -14.95
CA PHE A 49 -15.15 -14.76 -13.76
C PHE A 49 -16.38 -13.86 -13.57
N GLY A 50 -16.41 -12.67 -14.19
CA GLY A 50 -17.57 -11.78 -14.21
C GLY A 50 -18.17 -11.51 -12.83
N GLU A 51 -19.48 -11.69 -12.73
CA GLU A 51 -20.25 -11.48 -11.49
C GLU A 51 -19.85 -12.43 -10.35
N ARG A 52 -19.23 -13.58 -10.65
CA ARG A 52 -18.79 -14.53 -9.61
C ARG A 52 -17.71 -13.95 -8.71
N LEU A 53 -16.94 -12.98 -9.20
CA LEU A 53 -16.00 -12.23 -8.36
C LEU A 53 -16.69 -11.36 -7.31
N ASN A 54 -18.00 -11.13 -7.37
CA ASN A 54 -18.74 -10.42 -6.33
C ASN A 54 -19.44 -11.37 -5.34
N ASP A 55 -19.57 -12.66 -5.67
CA ASP A 55 -20.15 -13.67 -4.78
C ASP A 55 -19.12 -14.14 -3.73
N SER A 56 -19.36 -13.77 -2.47
CA SER A 56 -18.52 -14.13 -1.32
C SER A 56 -18.46 -15.64 -1.07
N THR A 57 -19.53 -16.38 -1.39
CA THR A 57 -19.59 -17.84 -1.20
C THR A 57 -18.73 -18.53 -2.26
N TRP A 58 -18.84 -18.10 -3.52
CA TRP A 58 -18.00 -18.61 -4.60
C TRP A 58 -16.52 -18.29 -4.37
N GLN A 59 -16.20 -17.05 -3.97
CA GLN A 59 -14.83 -16.64 -3.65
C GLN A 59 -14.22 -17.53 -2.55
N ARG A 60 -14.98 -17.81 -1.48
CA ARG A 60 -14.49 -18.63 -0.36
C ARG A 60 -14.19 -20.07 -0.81
N ARG A 61 -15.03 -20.64 -1.69
CA ARG A 61 -14.79 -21.99 -2.26
C ARG A 61 -13.60 -22.01 -3.23
N ASN A 62 -13.33 -20.90 -3.92
CA ASN A 62 -12.28 -20.78 -4.94
C ASN A 62 -11.13 -19.86 -4.48
N THR A 63 -10.83 -19.84 -3.17
CA THR A 63 -9.92 -18.85 -2.57
C THR A 63 -8.55 -18.84 -3.25
N THR A 64 -7.97 -20.01 -3.53
CA THR A 64 -6.66 -20.12 -4.19
C THR A 64 -6.68 -19.54 -5.59
N LEU A 65 -7.71 -19.87 -6.39
CA LEU A 65 -7.88 -19.37 -7.75
C LEU A 65 -8.01 -17.84 -7.74
N VAL A 66 -8.96 -17.30 -6.96
CA VAL A 66 -9.19 -15.86 -6.84
C VAL A 66 -7.94 -15.14 -6.35
N THR A 67 -7.23 -15.72 -5.38
CA THR A 67 -6.01 -15.10 -4.86
C THR A 67 -4.92 -15.08 -5.94
N ALA A 68 -4.66 -16.20 -6.62
CA ALA A 68 -3.60 -16.29 -7.62
C ALA A 68 -3.87 -15.47 -8.90
N THR A 69 -5.11 -15.44 -9.39
CA THR A 69 -5.42 -14.83 -10.69
C THR A 69 -5.96 -13.41 -10.61
N TYR A 70 -6.45 -12.98 -9.43
CA TYR A 70 -7.07 -11.66 -9.28
C TYR A 70 -6.35 -10.78 -8.26
N ARG A 71 -6.10 -11.30 -7.04
CA ARG A 71 -5.51 -10.49 -5.96
C ARG A 71 -3.99 -10.36 -6.07
N MET A 72 -3.27 -11.47 -6.25
CA MET A 72 -1.80 -11.46 -6.30
C MET A 72 -1.24 -10.56 -7.40
N PRO A 73 -1.73 -10.62 -8.67
CA PRO A 73 -1.24 -9.77 -9.73
C PRO A 73 -1.36 -8.28 -9.40
N ILE A 74 -2.46 -7.88 -8.75
CA ILE A 74 -2.68 -6.48 -8.38
C ILE A 74 -1.85 -6.09 -7.16
N GLU A 75 -1.96 -6.82 -6.06
CA GLU A 75 -1.38 -6.46 -4.76
C GLU A 75 0.16 -6.56 -4.76
N PHE A 76 0.73 -7.48 -5.53
CA PHE A 76 2.16 -7.76 -5.51
C PHE A 76 2.91 -7.30 -6.75
N PHE A 77 2.25 -7.08 -7.88
CA PHE A 77 2.94 -6.70 -9.11
C PHE A 77 2.48 -5.33 -9.58
N PHE A 78 1.20 -5.20 -9.94
CA PHE A 78 0.69 -3.96 -10.52
C PHE A 78 0.80 -2.76 -9.57
N GLY A 79 0.30 -2.88 -8.34
CA GLY A 79 0.32 -1.81 -7.33
C GLY A 79 1.75 -1.32 -7.08
N PRO A 80 2.66 -2.21 -6.61
CA PRO A 80 4.06 -1.84 -6.40
C PRO A 80 4.73 -1.28 -7.66
N ALA A 81 4.52 -1.87 -8.84
CA ALA A 81 5.12 -1.36 -10.08
C ALA A 81 4.65 0.08 -10.38
N MET A 82 3.35 0.35 -10.31
CA MET A 82 2.80 1.69 -10.56
C MET A 82 3.27 2.70 -9.51
N GLU A 83 3.30 2.31 -8.24
CA GLU A 83 3.78 3.18 -7.16
C GLU A 83 5.28 3.49 -7.31
N GLU A 84 6.12 2.51 -7.68
CA GLU A 84 7.53 2.79 -7.97
C GLU A 84 7.73 3.64 -9.22
N LEU A 85 6.99 3.40 -10.31
CA LEU A 85 7.08 4.20 -11.53
C LEU A 85 6.71 5.67 -11.30
N LEU A 86 5.61 5.92 -10.59
CA LEU A 86 5.10 7.27 -10.33
C LEU A 86 5.96 8.02 -9.31
N PHE A 87 6.28 7.36 -8.19
CA PHE A 87 6.93 8.05 -7.07
C PHE A 87 8.44 7.97 -7.10
N ARG A 88 9.06 7.04 -7.83
CA ARG A 88 10.53 6.85 -7.81
C ARG A 88 11.14 6.99 -9.19
N GLY A 89 10.48 6.50 -10.24
CA GLY A 89 11.00 6.56 -11.61
C GLY A 89 11.40 7.97 -12.05
N ILE A 90 10.53 8.95 -11.76
CA ILE A 90 10.78 10.36 -12.06
C ILE A 90 12.02 10.88 -11.31
N PHE A 91 12.15 10.54 -10.03
CA PHE A 91 13.26 11.03 -9.22
C PHE A 91 14.58 10.34 -9.52
N ILE A 92 14.61 9.03 -9.80
CA ILE A 92 15.88 8.36 -10.14
C ILE A 92 16.51 9.02 -11.38
N VAL A 93 15.69 9.31 -12.40
CA VAL A 93 16.14 10.02 -13.62
C VAL A 93 16.59 11.45 -13.31
N TRP A 94 15.87 12.19 -12.45
CA TRP A 94 16.25 13.56 -12.09
C TRP A 94 17.49 13.65 -11.20
N PHE A 95 17.67 12.73 -10.26
CA PHE A 95 18.72 12.79 -9.24
C PHE A 95 20.06 12.18 -9.66
N ASP A 96 20.17 11.57 -10.84
CA ASP A 96 21.48 11.21 -11.44
C ASP A 96 22.39 12.45 -11.63
N SER A 97 21.80 13.65 -11.65
CA SER A 97 22.49 14.93 -11.83
C SER A 97 22.92 15.66 -10.54
N LEU A 98 22.53 15.17 -9.36
CA LEU A 98 22.69 15.89 -8.09
C LEU A 98 23.73 15.24 -7.16
N ASN A 99 24.33 16.03 -6.28
CA ASN A 99 25.26 15.50 -5.28
C ASN A 99 24.52 14.58 -4.28
N THR A 100 25.22 13.60 -3.71
CA THR A 100 24.67 12.61 -2.77
C THR A 100 23.97 13.22 -1.54
N TRP A 101 24.36 14.42 -1.13
CA TRP A 101 23.77 15.12 0.04
C TRP A 101 22.43 15.79 -0.29
N SER A 102 22.23 16.24 -1.53
CA SER A 102 20.98 16.85 -2.01
C SER A 102 19.85 15.83 -2.22
N VAL A 103 20.18 14.54 -2.29
CA VAL A 103 19.23 13.42 -2.45
C VAL A 103 18.39 13.22 -1.19
N TRP A 104 18.96 13.40 0.00
CA TRP A 104 18.31 13.07 1.27
C TRP A 104 17.04 13.89 1.58
N PRO A 105 17.04 15.23 1.50
CA PRO A 105 15.84 16.02 1.78
C PRO A 105 14.68 15.69 0.84
N VAL A 106 14.99 15.42 -0.44
CA VAL A 106 13.97 15.11 -1.44
C VAL A 106 13.42 13.71 -1.23
N GLY A 107 14.27 12.74 -0.90
CA GLY A 107 13.83 11.40 -0.50
C GLY A 107 12.89 11.42 0.69
N ILE A 108 13.19 12.24 1.70
CA ILE A 108 12.32 12.42 2.87
C ILE A 108 10.98 13.01 2.45
N ILE A 109 10.97 14.10 1.68
CA ILE A 109 9.73 14.77 1.24
C ILE A 109 8.88 13.81 0.39
N ALA A 110 9.48 13.13 -0.60
CA ALA A 110 8.78 12.17 -1.47
C ALA A 110 8.18 11.01 -0.65
N SER A 111 8.93 10.50 0.33
CA SER A 111 8.47 9.41 1.21
C SER A 111 7.32 9.85 2.12
N LEU A 112 7.37 11.08 2.63
CA LEU A 112 6.27 11.65 3.42
C LEU A 112 5.02 11.85 2.58
N ILE A 113 5.14 12.44 1.37
CA ILE A 113 4.02 12.60 0.43
C ILE A 113 3.37 11.25 0.15
N TYR A 114 4.18 10.25 -0.19
CA TYR A 114 3.70 8.89 -0.43
C TYR A 114 2.97 8.31 0.80
N ALA A 115 3.56 8.44 1.99
CA ALA A 115 2.96 7.95 3.21
C ALA A 115 1.62 8.64 3.56
N PHE A 116 1.51 9.95 3.31
CA PHE A 116 0.24 10.67 3.48
C PHE A 116 -0.84 10.24 2.47
N MET A 117 -0.48 10.02 1.20
CA MET A 117 -1.42 9.53 0.19
C MET A 117 -1.96 8.13 0.55
N VAL A 118 -1.10 7.25 1.06
CA VAL A 118 -1.52 5.93 1.53
C VAL A 118 -2.39 6.02 2.79
N ALA A 119 -2.09 6.93 3.71
CA ALA A 119 -2.86 7.11 4.95
C ALA A 119 -4.28 7.63 4.69
N ASP A 120 -4.44 8.62 3.79
CA ASP A 120 -5.72 9.25 3.49
C ASP A 120 -6.73 8.24 2.91
N SER A 121 -6.26 7.35 2.04
CA SER A 121 -7.09 6.27 1.46
C SER A 121 -7.71 5.34 2.49
N ARG A 122 -7.11 5.20 3.69
CA ARG A 122 -7.62 4.34 4.78
C ARG A 122 -8.58 5.07 5.71
N ILE A 123 -8.39 6.37 5.89
CA ILE A 123 -9.27 7.22 6.70
C ILE A 123 -10.59 7.48 5.96
N LEU A 124 -10.56 7.51 4.63
CA LEU A 124 -11.70 7.81 3.77
C LEU A 124 -12.56 6.61 3.37
N ASP A 125 -12.31 5.39 3.89
CA ASP A 125 -13.10 4.21 3.52
C ASP A 125 -14.60 4.49 3.74
N PRO A 126 -15.43 4.49 2.68
CA PRO A 126 -16.85 4.83 2.79
C PRO A 126 -17.62 3.87 3.70
N ARG A 127 -17.10 2.65 3.96
CA ARG A 127 -17.67 1.74 4.96
C ARG A 127 -17.57 2.29 6.39
N LEU A 128 -16.52 3.07 6.69
CA LEU A 128 -16.42 3.83 7.93
C LEU A 128 -17.46 4.95 7.99
N LYS A 129 -17.66 5.67 6.87
CA LYS A 129 -18.66 6.74 6.77
C LYS A 129 -20.09 6.21 6.86
N GLU A 130 -20.40 5.05 6.28
CA GLU A 130 -21.71 4.40 6.40
C GLU A 130 -22.00 3.93 7.83
N PHE A 131 -21.00 3.38 8.54
CA PHE A 131 -21.11 3.04 9.96
C PHE A 131 -21.45 4.26 10.82
N VAL A 132 -20.85 5.43 10.50
CA VAL A 132 -21.13 6.69 11.21
C VAL A 132 -22.48 7.29 10.78
N LYS A 133 -22.90 7.13 9.52
CA LYS A 133 -24.12 7.74 8.98
C LYS A 133 -25.40 7.02 9.40
N HIS A 134 -25.33 5.71 9.65
CA HIS A 134 -26.45 4.92 10.19
C HIS A 134 -26.77 5.19 11.67
N GLN A 135 -26.07 6.11 12.34
CA GLN A 135 -26.45 6.62 13.67
C GLN A 135 -27.45 7.79 13.61
N SER A 136 -28.02 8.11 12.45
CA SER A 136 -29.07 9.13 12.36
C SER A 136 -30.42 8.52 12.80
N PRO A 137 -31.12 9.15 13.77
CA PRO A 137 -32.24 8.52 14.47
C PRO A 137 -33.46 8.45 13.54
N GLY A 138 -33.86 7.24 13.13
CA GLY A 138 -35.12 7.10 12.40
C GLY A 138 -35.41 5.76 11.71
N GLY A 139 -34.61 4.71 11.87
CA GLY A 139 -34.84 3.44 11.18
C GLY A 139 -34.85 2.24 12.13
N THR A 140 -36.01 1.60 12.28
CA THR A 140 -36.20 0.35 13.04
C THR A 140 -35.45 -0.82 12.42
N GLN A 141 -34.18 -1.02 12.79
CA GLN A 141 -33.49 -2.32 12.77
C GLN A 141 -32.41 -2.34 13.85
N THR A 142 -32.64 -3.11 14.92
CA THR A 142 -31.66 -3.64 15.88
C THR A 142 -30.31 -2.92 15.90
N GLU A 143 -30.32 -1.64 16.31
CA GLU A 143 -29.12 -0.79 16.38
C GLU A 143 -28.22 -1.31 17.51
N LEU A 144 -27.03 -1.79 17.15
CA LEU A 144 -25.91 -1.86 18.08
C LEU A 144 -25.58 -0.42 18.50
N GLN A 145 -26.19 0.05 19.58
CA GLN A 145 -25.81 1.32 20.20
C GLN A 145 -24.40 1.15 20.78
N PHE A 146 -23.40 1.61 20.02
CA PHE A 146 -22.05 1.77 20.54
C PHE A 146 -22.06 2.87 21.58
N SER A 147 -21.51 2.59 22.77
CA SER A 147 -21.32 3.64 23.77
C SER A 147 -20.32 4.68 23.24
N GLU A 148 -20.40 5.91 23.75
CA GLU A 148 -19.41 6.96 23.45
C GLU A 148 -17.98 6.50 23.79
N GLU A 149 -17.84 5.64 24.80
CA GLU A 149 -16.57 5.02 25.19
C GLU A 149 -16.04 4.06 24.09
N ASP A 150 -16.90 3.24 23.50
CA ASP A 150 -16.51 2.32 22.42
C ASP A 150 -16.11 3.06 21.15
N TYR A 151 -16.80 4.16 20.84
CA TYR A 151 -16.45 5.04 19.73
C TYR A 151 -15.08 5.69 19.93
N ASN A 152 -14.80 6.20 21.14
CA ASN A 152 -13.50 6.78 21.46
C ASN A 152 -12.37 5.74 21.39
N LEU A 153 -12.58 4.53 21.93
CA LEU A 153 -11.62 3.43 21.83
C LEU A 153 -11.35 3.03 20.38
N TYR A 154 -12.39 3.00 19.55
CA TYR A 154 -12.27 2.75 18.12
C TYR A 154 -11.42 3.81 17.40
N TRP A 155 -11.67 5.10 17.66
CA TRP A 155 -10.89 6.19 17.06
C TRP A 155 -9.43 6.19 17.51
N ILE A 156 -9.16 5.87 18.77
CA ILE A 156 -7.79 5.72 19.27
C ILE A 156 -7.09 4.57 18.54
N ALA A 157 -7.77 3.43 18.39
CA ALA A 157 -7.22 2.28 17.66
C ALA A 157 -6.97 2.61 16.18
N LEU A 158 -7.89 3.31 15.52
CA LEU A 158 -7.76 3.74 14.13
C LEU A 158 -6.58 4.71 13.96
N LYS A 159 -6.49 5.74 14.81
CA LYS A 159 -5.35 6.69 14.79
C LYS A 159 -4.03 5.96 14.99
N HIS A 160 -3.96 5.04 15.93
CA HIS A 160 -2.75 4.26 16.17
C HIS A 160 -2.37 3.41 14.95
N GLN A 161 -3.33 2.70 14.35
CA GLN A 161 -3.09 1.93 13.13
C GLN A 161 -2.64 2.80 11.95
N THR A 162 -3.22 3.99 11.79
CA THR A 162 -2.82 4.96 10.76
C THR A 162 -1.40 5.47 11.00
N LEU A 163 -1.04 5.80 12.25
CA LEU A 163 0.31 6.24 12.60
C LEU A 163 1.37 5.16 12.36
N VAL A 164 1.07 3.91 12.74
CA VAL A 164 1.95 2.76 12.47
C VAL A 164 2.12 2.58 10.96
N ALA A 165 1.03 2.63 10.19
CA ALA A 165 1.08 2.52 8.74
C ALA A 165 1.87 3.67 8.08
N LEU A 166 1.74 4.90 8.58
CA LEU A 166 2.53 6.06 8.15
C LEU A 166 4.02 5.81 8.39
N GLY A 167 4.40 5.37 9.58
CA GLY A 167 5.79 5.07 9.92
C GLY A 167 6.38 3.97 9.04
N GLU A 168 5.66 2.85 8.87
CA GLU A 168 6.03 1.76 7.98
C GLU A 168 6.24 2.23 6.53
N THR A 169 5.28 3.01 6.01
CA THR A 169 5.29 3.48 4.63
C THR A 169 6.39 4.52 4.40
N ALA A 170 6.69 5.37 5.39
CA ALA A 170 7.77 6.33 5.33
C ALA A 170 9.15 5.64 5.34
N ILE A 171 9.35 4.61 6.17
CA ILE A 171 10.59 3.81 6.19
C ILE A 171 10.78 3.12 4.83
N LEU A 172 9.76 2.42 4.33
CA LEU A 172 9.81 1.77 3.03
C LEU A 172 10.09 2.78 1.91
N GLY A 173 9.37 3.91 1.92
CA GLY A 173 9.56 5.00 0.96
C GLY A 173 11.01 5.46 0.91
N MET A 174 11.60 5.71 2.08
CA MET A 174 12.95 6.23 2.18
C MET A 174 13.98 5.18 1.76
N THR A 175 13.84 3.94 2.22
CA THR A 175 14.76 2.86 1.85
C THR A 175 14.69 2.57 0.34
N SER A 176 13.48 2.46 -0.23
CA SER A 176 13.30 2.29 -1.67
C SER A 176 13.89 3.45 -2.45
N PHE A 177 13.68 4.70 -2.01
CA PHE A 177 14.22 5.88 -2.68
C PHE A 177 15.76 5.89 -2.69
N VAL A 178 16.39 5.71 -1.52
CA VAL A 178 17.86 5.71 -1.40
C VAL A 178 18.48 4.60 -2.24
N LEU A 179 17.92 3.38 -2.20
CA LEU A 179 18.44 2.27 -2.98
C LEU A 179 18.21 2.49 -4.49
N GLY A 180 17.07 3.04 -4.89
CA GLY A 180 16.78 3.34 -6.29
C GLY A 180 17.74 4.35 -6.89
N VAL A 181 18.04 5.43 -6.15
CA VAL A 181 19.01 6.44 -6.58
C VAL A 181 20.45 5.91 -6.53
N TYR A 182 20.81 5.13 -5.49
CA TYR A 182 22.16 4.58 -5.37
C TYR A 182 22.50 3.58 -6.47
N PHE A 183 21.57 2.67 -6.78
CA PHE A 183 21.77 1.65 -7.81
C PHE A 183 21.31 2.08 -9.21
N GLN A 184 20.78 3.31 -9.36
CA GLN A 184 20.25 3.83 -10.62
C GLN A 184 19.31 2.83 -11.31
N THR A 185 18.37 2.25 -10.55
CA THR A 185 17.46 1.22 -11.04
C THR A 185 16.15 1.18 -10.28
N LEU A 186 15.05 0.92 -10.98
CA LEU A 186 13.75 0.66 -10.36
C LEU A 186 13.55 -0.78 -9.89
N TRP A 187 14.41 -1.72 -10.30
CA TRP A 187 14.26 -3.12 -9.92
C TRP A 187 14.38 -3.33 -8.41
N VAL A 188 15.37 -2.67 -7.77
CA VAL A 188 15.60 -2.81 -6.32
C VAL A 188 14.42 -2.23 -5.51
N PRO A 189 13.98 -0.98 -5.74
CA PRO A 189 12.77 -0.44 -5.10
C PRO A 189 11.54 -1.32 -5.31
N PHE A 190 11.32 -1.79 -6.53
CA PHE A 190 10.18 -2.63 -6.90
C PHE A 190 10.19 -3.95 -6.12
N LEU A 191 11.29 -4.70 -6.15
CA LEU A 191 11.41 -5.98 -5.44
C LEU A 191 11.31 -5.79 -3.92
N LEU A 192 11.89 -4.72 -3.38
CA LEU A 192 11.75 -4.38 -1.96
C LEU A 192 10.29 -4.14 -1.59
N HIS A 193 9.55 -3.43 -2.44
CA HIS A 193 8.13 -3.15 -2.21
C HIS A 193 7.28 -4.43 -2.32
N MET A 194 7.53 -5.29 -3.31
CA MET A 194 6.88 -6.60 -3.41
C MET A 194 7.11 -7.44 -2.15
N TRP A 195 8.37 -7.51 -1.72
CA TRP A 195 8.77 -8.24 -0.53
C TRP A 195 8.10 -7.66 0.71
N TRP A 196 8.06 -6.33 0.84
CA TRP A 196 7.40 -5.64 1.95
C TRP A 196 5.92 -5.98 2.03
N ASN A 197 5.19 -5.96 0.90
CA ASN A 197 3.78 -6.34 0.87
C ASN A 197 3.57 -7.80 1.30
N GLY A 198 4.48 -8.70 0.93
CA GLY A 198 4.47 -10.10 1.35
C GLY A 198 4.75 -10.27 2.84
N ALA A 199 5.84 -9.68 3.31
CA ALA A 199 6.25 -9.71 4.71
C ALA A 199 5.16 -9.10 5.60
N ARG A 200 4.59 -7.96 5.22
CA ARG A 200 3.49 -7.31 5.94
C ARG A 200 2.26 -8.21 5.99
N ARG A 201 1.86 -8.83 4.89
CA ARG A 201 0.71 -9.75 4.87
C ARG A 201 0.96 -10.97 5.75
N HIS A 202 2.17 -11.53 5.71
CA HIS A 202 2.55 -12.68 6.53
C HIS A 202 2.59 -12.31 8.02
N PHE A 203 3.24 -11.20 8.37
CA PHE A 203 3.28 -10.66 9.72
C PHE A 203 1.88 -10.34 10.24
N LEU A 204 1.05 -9.64 9.47
CA LEU A 204 -0.35 -9.43 9.83
C LEU A 204 -1.06 -10.78 10.02
N SER A 205 -0.88 -11.77 9.15
CA SER A 205 -1.52 -13.09 9.32
C SER A 205 -1.07 -13.85 10.58
N LEU A 206 0.15 -13.60 11.09
CA LEU A 206 0.67 -14.20 12.32
C LEU A 206 0.24 -13.45 13.58
N TYR A 207 0.17 -12.12 13.53
CA TYR A 207 -0.06 -11.27 14.71
C TYR A 207 -1.48 -10.71 14.83
N THR A 208 -2.19 -10.47 13.71
CA THR A 208 -3.60 -10.01 13.75
C THR A 208 -4.60 -11.02 14.28
N PRO A 209 -4.49 -12.36 14.09
CA PRO A 209 -5.47 -13.27 14.67
C PRO A 209 -5.49 -13.21 16.19
N ASN A 210 -4.41 -12.78 16.85
CA ASN A 210 -4.35 -12.66 18.30
C ASN A 210 -4.68 -11.24 18.79
N LEU A 211 -4.33 -10.19 18.06
CA LEU A 211 -4.62 -8.80 18.45
C LEU A 211 -6.03 -8.37 18.09
N SER A 212 -6.54 -8.69 16.89
CA SER A 212 -7.92 -8.37 16.52
C SER A 212 -8.91 -9.29 17.23
N LYS A 213 -8.59 -10.58 17.44
CA LYS A 213 -9.39 -11.43 18.34
C LYS A 213 -9.29 -10.99 19.78
N LYS A 214 -8.13 -10.65 20.36
CA LYS A 214 -8.09 -10.15 21.75
C LYS A 214 -8.81 -8.82 21.89
N ALA A 215 -8.67 -7.87 20.97
CA ALA A 215 -9.40 -6.61 21.03
C ALA A 215 -10.92 -6.84 20.85
N PHE A 216 -11.32 -7.68 19.88
CA PHE A 216 -12.72 -8.06 19.67
C PHE A 216 -13.29 -8.88 20.83
N PHE A 217 -12.52 -9.81 21.43
CA PHE A 217 -12.94 -10.58 22.59
C PHE A 217 -12.93 -9.72 23.86
N LEU A 218 -11.97 -8.83 24.08
CA LEU A 218 -11.98 -7.90 25.20
C LEU A 218 -13.18 -6.94 25.09
N PHE A 219 -13.46 -6.45 23.88
CA PHE A 219 -14.67 -5.71 23.56
C PHE A 219 -15.94 -6.54 23.83
N TRP A 220 -16.05 -7.75 23.27
CA TRP A 220 -17.21 -8.64 23.40
C TRP A 220 -17.43 -9.14 24.83
N ASP A 221 -16.37 -9.36 25.58
CA ASP A 221 -16.39 -9.83 26.98
C ASP A 221 -16.71 -8.66 27.94
N LYS A 222 -16.40 -7.41 27.55
CA LYS A 222 -16.88 -6.20 28.24
C LYS A 222 -18.36 -5.95 27.95
N VAL A 223 -18.80 -6.12 26.70
CA VAL A 223 -20.22 -6.04 26.29
C VAL A 223 -21.08 -7.11 26.98
N LYS A 224 -20.62 -8.37 27.02
CA LYS A 224 -21.33 -9.44 27.75
C LYS A 224 -21.44 -9.17 29.25
N ARG A 225 -20.38 -8.65 29.88
CA ARG A 225 -20.39 -8.34 31.31
C ARG A 225 -21.32 -7.17 31.63
N GLY A 226 -21.31 -6.11 30.82
CA GLY A 226 -22.24 -4.97 30.95
C GLY A 226 -23.70 -5.36 30.79
N ALA A 227 -24.02 -6.13 29.74
CA ALA A 227 -25.38 -6.60 29.48
C ALA A 227 -25.91 -7.56 30.57
N LEU A 228 -25.03 -8.33 31.23
CA LEU A 228 -25.43 -9.19 32.35
C LEU A 228 -25.70 -8.41 33.64
N THR A 229 -24.94 -7.34 33.92
CA THR A 229 -25.20 -6.49 35.09
C THR A 229 -26.52 -5.74 34.98
N ASP A 230 -26.87 -5.23 33.79
CA ASP A 230 -28.14 -4.52 33.58
C ASP A 230 -29.35 -5.47 33.64
N PHE A 231 -29.19 -6.70 33.17
CA PHE A 231 -30.23 -7.74 33.24
C PHE A 231 -30.50 -8.23 34.67
N VAL A 232 -29.48 -8.21 35.55
CA VAL A 232 -29.62 -8.56 36.97
C VAL A 232 -30.24 -7.41 37.78
N CYS A 233 -29.96 -6.15 37.42
CA CYS A 233 -30.56 -4.98 38.07
C CYS A 233 -32.03 -4.75 37.69
N MET A 234 -32.47 -5.14 36.49
CA MET A 234 -33.88 -5.03 36.07
C MET A 234 -34.82 -6.11 36.66
N LYS A 235 -34.29 -7.13 37.35
CA LYS A 235 -35.09 -8.20 37.99
C LYS A 235 -35.30 -8.00 39.51
N ARG A 236 -35.09 -6.79 40.03
CA ARG A 236 -35.44 -6.43 41.42
C ARG A 236 -36.55 -5.41 41.47
#